data_AF-A0A8H5BS20-F1
#
_entry.id   AF-A0A8H5BS20-F1
#
_cell.length_a   1.000
_cell.length_b   1.000
_cell.length_c   1.000
_cell.angle_alpha   90.00
_cell.angle_beta   90.00
_cell.angle_gamma   90.00
#
_symmetry.space_group_name_H-M   'P 1'
#
loop_
_entity.id
_entity.type
_entity.pdbx_description
1 polymer ?
#
loop_
_entity_poly.entity_id
_entity_poly.type
_entity_poly.pdbx_seq_one_letter_code
_entity_poly.pdbx_strand_id
1 'polypeptide(L)'
;MISPEALHQVQLTMEFVLMPTLLQTLLTGVYMIIFFQTITPILLDGQRKVYATTLMLLFGAVIVDLATSWGFLRYGMIVHDDDWGTIEDFIDGNQTIHNVITASSRIAIFLADVILVWRCYSLWASSRLLLLVFFPLFAGEAGVF
;
A
#
# COMPACT_ATOMS: atom_id res chain seq x y z
N MET A 1 14.93 -27.31 23.30
CA MET A 1 15.31 -27.96 22.03
C MET A 1 14.20 -27.62 21.04
N ILE A 2 14.49 -26.81 20.04
CA ILE A 2 13.52 -26.41 19.01
C ILE A 2 13.30 -27.62 18.08
N SER A 3 12.03 -27.96 17.83
CA SER A 3 11.67 -29.02 16.88
C SER A 3 12.15 -28.64 15.47
N PRO A 4 12.73 -29.57 14.69
CA PRO A 4 13.12 -29.30 13.31
C PRO A 4 11.95 -28.84 12.42
N GLU A 5 10.72 -29.22 12.76
CA GLU A 5 9.51 -28.78 12.06
C GLU A 5 9.22 -27.30 12.31
N ALA A 6 9.40 -26.84 13.56
CA ALA A 6 9.24 -25.44 13.91
C ALA A 6 10.26 -24.55 13.18
N LEU A 7 11.50 -25.03 13.02
CA LEU A 7 12.53 -24.30 12.27
C LEU A 7 12.15 -24.13 10.78
N HIS A 8 11.57 -25.17 10.18
CA HIS A 8 11.17 -25.12 8.77
C HIS A 8 10.00 -24.16 8.53
N GLN A 9 9.02 -24.17 9.44
CA GLN A 9 7.87 -23.25 9.39
C GLN A 9 8.32 -21.79 9.56
N VAL A 10 9.29 -21.52 10.43
CA VAL A 10 9.88 -20.18 10.60
C VAL A 10 10.58 -19.69 9.34
N GLN A 11 11.36 -20.54 8.67
CA GLN A 11 12.00 -20.17 7.41
C GLN A 11 10.97 -19.84 6.32
N LEU A 12 9.93 -20.66 6.18
CA LEU A 12 8.85 -20.39 5.23
C LEU A 12 8.14 -19.07 5.51
N THR A 13 7.71 -18.82 6.75
CA THR A 13 7.00 -17.59 7.10
C THR A 13 7.88 -16.36 6.94
N MET A 14 9.17 -16.44 7.33
CA MET A 14 10.12 -15.36 7.05
C MET A 14 10.23 -15.10 5.55
N GLU A 15 10.38 -16.13 4.71
CA GLU A 15 10.47 -15.95 3.26
C GLU A 15 9.20 -15.31 2.68
N PHE A 16 8.01 -15.73 3.14
CA PHE A 16 6.73 -15.21 2.67
C PHE A 16 6.46 -13.76 3.07
N VAL A 17 6.99 -13.27 4.19
CA VAL A 17 6.76 -11.88 4.64
C VAL A 17 7.93 -10.96 4.25
N LEU A 18 9.16 -11.44 4.39
CA LEU A 18 10.37 -10.64 4.17
C LEU A 18 10.56 -10.31 2.69
N MET A 19 10.43 -11.28 1.79
CA MET A 19 10.63 -11.06 0.35
C MET A 19 9.67 -10.02 -0.24
N PRO A 20 8.35 -10.08 -0.03
CA PRO A 20 7.45 -9.05 -0.53
C PRO A 20 7.70 -7.69 0.14
N THR A 21 8.04 -7.64 1.43
CA THR A 21 8.34 -6.38 2.12
C THR A 21 9.60 -5.72 1.57
N LEU A 22 10.66 -6.51 1.29
CA LEU A 22 11.88 -6.02 0.66
C LEU A 22 11.62 -5.52 -0.76
N LEU A 23 10.86 -6.29 -1.55
CA LEU A 23 10.48 -5.89 -2.90
C LEU A 23 9.64 -4.60 -2.88
N GLN A 24 8.67 -4.50 -1.98
CA GLN A 24 7.86 -3.30 -1.76
C GLN A 24 8.72 -2.10 -1.36
N THR A 25 9.73 -2.29 -0.51
CA THR A 25 10.67 -1.24 -0.09
C THR A 25 11.47 -0.73 -1.29
N LEU A 26 12.00 -1.63 -2.12
CA LEU A 26 12.73 -1.27 -3.34
C LEU A 26 11.85 -0.51 -4.34
N LEU A 27 10.65 -1.02 -4.60
CA LEU A 27 9.66 -0.36 -5.47
C LEU A 27 9.27 1.02 -4.93
N THR A 28 9.07 1.15 -3.62
CA THR A 28 8.76 2.45 -2.99
C THR A 28 9.90 3.44 -3.15
N GLY A 29 11.16 2.98 -3.06
CA GLY A 29 12.33 3.81 -3.34
C GLY A 29 12.36 4.35 -4.78
N VAL A 30 12.07 3.49 -5.76
CA VAL A 30 11.93 3.92 -7.17
C VAL A 30 10.77 4.91 -7.32
N TYR A 31 9.63 4.63 -6.68
CA TYR A 31 8.46 5.48 -6.70
C TYR A 31 8.73 6.87 -6.10
N MET A 32 9.52 6.97 -5.03
CA MET A 32 9.94 8.24 -4.45
C MET A 32 10.65 9.13 -5.47
N ILE A 33 11.59 8.57 -6.24
CA ILE A 33 12.37 9.33 -7.23
C ILE A 33 11.43 9.91 -8.29
N ILE A 34 10.53 9.10 -8.83
CA ILE A 34 9.54 9.51 -9.84
C ILE A 34 8.58 10.55 -9.25
N PHE A 35 8.17 10.38 -7.99
CA PHE A 35 7.31 11.31 -7.28
C PHE A 35 7.96 12.69 -7.16
N PHE A 36 9.21 12.78 -6.71
CA PHE A 36 9.93 14.05 -6.59
C PHE A 36 10.13 14.73 -7.95
N GLN A 37 10.47 13.96 -8.99
CA GLN A 37 10.58 14.50 -10.35
C GLN A 37 9.24 15.07 -10.85
N THR A 38 8.12 14.44 -10.49
CA THR A 38 6.78 14.84 -10.94
C THR A 38 6.22 16.01 -10.12
N ILE A 39 6.44 16.04 -8.80
CA ILE A 39 5.86 17.05 -7.91
C ILE A 39 6.57 18.40 -8.03
N THR A 40 7.88 18.40 -8.27
CA THR A 40 8.72 19.61 -8.35
C THR A 40 8.19 20.64 -9.37
N PRO A 41 7.96 20.29 -10.67
CA PRO A 41 7.44 21.26 -11.63
C PRO A 41 6.02 21.73 -11.29
N ILE A 42 5.20 20.84 -10.71
CA ILE A 42 3.80 21.14 -10.37
C ILE A 42 3.72 22.14 -9.21
N LEU A 43 4.64 22.02 -8.23
CA LEU A 43 4.76 22.96 -7.12
C LEU A 43 5.28 24.32 -7.58
N LEU A 44 6.22 24.34 -8.53
CA LEU A 44 6.79 25.58 -9.08
C LEU A 44 5.78 26.36 -9.92
N ASP A 45 4.98 25.70 -10.76
CA ASP A 45 3.97 26.37 -11.60
C ASP A 45 2.75 26.87 -10.79
N GLY A 46 2.44 26.25 -9.64
CA GLY A 46 1.38 26.68 -8.74
C GLY A 46 -0.06 26.58 -9.27
N GLN A 47 -0.26 26.23 -10.55
CA GLN A 47 -1.59 26.17 -11.18
C GLN A 47 -2.39 24.92 -10.82
N ARG A 48 -1.73 23.83 -10.42
CA ARG A 48 -2.38 22.52 -10.21
C ARG A 48 -2.32 22.06 -8.75
N LYS A 49 -2.68 22.97 -7.82
CA LYS A 49 -2.62 22.73 -6.37
C LYS A 49 -3.38 21.48 -5.94
N VAL A 50 -4.60 21.28 -6.45
CA VAL A 50 -5.43 20.10 -6.12
C VAL A 50 -4.71 18.80 -6.49
N TYR A 51 -4.10 18.74 -7.67
CA TYR A 51 -3.39 17.55 -8.15
C TYR A 51 -2.14 17.26 -7.29
N ALA A 52 -1.39 18.30 -6.92
CA ALA A 52 -0.25 18.15 -6.02
C ALA A 52 -0.68 17.63 -4.64
N THR A 53 -1.79 18.15 -4.09
CA THR A 53 -2.33 17.70 -2.81
C THR A 53 -2.75 16.23 -2.84
N THR A 54 -3.50 15.80 -3.87
CA THR A 54 -3.92 14.39 -4.00
C THR A 54 -2.72 13.46 -4.12
N LEU A 55 -1.69 13.84 -4.90
CA LEU A 55 -0.45 13.07 -5.01
C LEU A 55 0.32 12.98 -3.69
N MET A 56 0.42 14.08 -2.95
CA MET A 56 1.04 14.10 -1.63
C MET A 56 0.30 13.20 -0.64
N LEU A 57 -1.03 13.19 -0.67
CA LEU A 57 -1.85 12.32 0.17
C LEU A 57 -1.64 10.84 -0.19
N LEU A 58 -1.65 10.50 -1.48
CA LEU A 58 -1.38 9.13 -1.93
C LEU A 58 0.02 8.69 -1.50
N PHE A 59 1.04 9.52 -1.76
CA PHE A 59 2.41 9.22 -1.38
C PHE A 59 2.54 9.03 0.14
N GLY A 60 1.92 9.92 0.93
CA GLY A 60 1.88 9.78 2.38
C GLY A 60 1.24 8.46 2.83
N ALA A 61 0.14 8.05 2.21
CA ALA A 61 -0.50 6.77 2.51
C ALA A 61 0.42 5.57 2.24
N VAL A 62 1.15 5.57 1.12
CA VAL A 62 2.15 4.52 0.80
C VAL A 62 3.28 4.48 1.82
N ILE A 63 3.76 5.65 2.28
CA ILE A 63 4.81 5.71 3.30
C ILE A 63 4.33 5.20 4.66
N VAL A 64 3.10 5.55 5.05
CA VAL A 64 2.49 5.05 6.30
C VAL A 64 2.29 3.54 6.25
N ASP A 65 1.82 3.01 5.13
CA ASP A 65 1.67 1.57 4.90
C ASP A 65 3.02 0.84 5.04
N LEU A 66 4.05 1.32 4.34
CA LEU A 66 5.39 0.75 4.43
C LEU A 66 5.97 0.84 5.85
N ALA A 67 5.83 2.00 6.52
CA ALA A 67 6.32 2.20 7.88
C ALA A 67 5.61 1.28 8.89
N THR A 68 4.31 1.04 8.68
CA THR A 68 3.50 0.15 9.51
C THR A 68 3.95 -1.30 9.33
N SER A 69 4.08 -1.77 8.08
CA SER A 69 4.58 -3.11 7.75
C SER A 69 5.98 -3.35 8.32
N TRP A 70 6.88 -2.36 8.19
CA TRP A 70 8.23 -2.45 8.76
C TRP A 70 8.23 -2.43 10.29
N GLY A 71 7.36 -1.61 10.89
CA GLY A 71 7.16 -1.55 12.34
C GLY A 71 6.72 -2.90 12.90
N PHE A 72 5.79 -3.58 12.24
CA PHE A 72 5.35 -4.93 12.61
C PHE A 72 6.45 -5.96 12.48
N LEU A 73 7.16 -5.98 11.35
CA LEU A 73 8.28 -6.90 11.13
C LEU A 73 9.34 -6.73 12.23
N ARG A 74 9.68 -5.48 12.55
CA ARG A 74 10.65 -5.15 13.59
C ARG A 74 10.14 -5.52 14.99
N TYR A 75 8.87 -5.25 15.29
CA TYR A 75 8.29 -5.57 16.59
C TYR A 75 8.28 -7.09 16.82
N GLY A 76 7.85 -7.87 15.81
CA GLY A 76 7.87 -9.33 15.86
C GLY A 76 9.29 -9.87 16.06
N MET A 77 10.27 -9.36 15.32
CA MET A 77 11.67 -9.81 15.41
C MET A 77 12.38 -9.40 16.70
N ILE A 78 12.09 -8.23 17.28
CA ILE A 78 12.85 -7.72 18.45
C ILE A 78 12.23 -8.15 19.78
N VAL A 79 10.91 -8.20 19.87
CA VAL A 79 10.22 -8.39 21.17
C VAL A 79 10.03 -9.87 21.49
N HIS A 80 9.90 -10.73 20.47
CA HIS A 80 9.61 -12.14 20.61
C HIS A 80 10.76 -12.98 20.08
N ASP A 81 11.95 -12.76 20.66
CA ASP A 81 13.20 -13.41 20.25
C ASP A 81 13.18 -14.95 20.46
N ASP A 82 12.14 -15.53 21.08
CA ASP A 82 12.16 -16.95 21.49
C ASP A 82 10.82 -17.73 21.44
N ASP A 83 9.64 -17.14 21.21
CA ASP A 83 8.38 -17.92 21.24
C ASP A 83 7.36 -17.55 20.14
N TRP A 84 7.53 -18.20 18.98
CA TRP A 84 6.73 -18.00 17.76
C TRP A 84 5.23 -18.27 17.93
N GLY A 85 4.85 -19.13 18.88
CA GLY A 85 3.43 -19.39 19.17
C GLY A 85 2.69 -18.13 19.62
N THR A 86 3.41 -17.22 20.30
CA THR A 86 2.84 -15.93 20.73
C THR A 86 2.67 -14.95 19.56
N ILE A 87 3.49 -15.06 18.51
CA ILE A 87 3.38 -14.22 17.31
C ILE A 87 2.16 -14.65 16.48
N GLU A 88 1.95 -15.95 16.29
CA GLU A 88 0.75 -16.47 15.61
C GLU A 88 -0.52 -16.07 16.37
N ASP A 89 -0.56 -16.27 17.70
CA ASP A 89 -1.68 -15.84 18.53
C ASP A 89 -1.90 -14.32 18.53
N PHE A 90 -0.84 -13.53 18.39
CA PHE A 90 -0.97 -12.07 18.29
C PHE A 90 -1.48 -11.62 16.91
N ILE A 91 -1.09 -12.31 15.84
CA ILE A 91 -1.56 -12.03 14.48
C ILE A 91 -3.01 -12.46 14.31
N ASP A 92 -3.38 -13.67 14.75
CA ASP A 92 -4.76 -14.17 14.69
C ASP A 92 -5.68 -13.50 15.70
N GLY A 93 -5.17 -13.16 16.89
CA GLY A 93 -5.96 -12.53 17.96
C GLY A 93 -6.26 -11.06 17.72
N ASN A 94 -5.46 -10.35 16.92
CA ASN A 94 -5.59 -8.90 16.76
C ASN A 94 -6.19 -8.49 15.42
N GLN A 95 -7.49 -8.81 15.27
CA GLN A 95 -8.32 -8.44 14.12
C GLN A 95 -8.23 -6.95 13.74
N THR A 96 -7.94 -6.08 14.71
CA THR A 96 -7.76 -4.64 14.49
C THR A 96 -6.58 -4.36 13.55
N ILE A 97 -5.47 -5.08 13.70
CA ILE A 97 -4.29 -4.90 12.86
C ILE A 97 -4.59 -5.34 11.42
N HIS A 98 -5.20 -6.52 11.26
CA HIS A 98 -5.55 -7.03 9.95
C HIS A 98 -6.51 -6.08 9.22
N ASN A 99 -7.46 -5.49 9.95
CA ASN A 99 -8.38 -4.48 9.41
C ASN A 99 -7.66 -3.20 8.98
N VAL A 100 -6.65 -2.75 9.73
CA VAL A 100 -5.87 -1.55 9.38
C VAL A 100 -5.06 -1.75 8.11
N ILE A 101 -4.36 -2.89 7.97
CA ILE A 101 -3.57 -3.21 6.77
C ILE A 101 -4.48 -3.41 5.55
N THR A 102 -5.63 -4.06 5.75
CA THR A 102 -6.62 -4.25 4.69
C THR A 102 -7.27 -2.93 4.28
N ALA A 103 -7.51 -2.02 5.23
CA ALA A 103 -8.06 -0.70 4.94
C ALA A 103 -7.05 0.20 4.22
N SER A 104 -5.78 0.22 4.64
CA SER A 104 -4.73 1.04 4.00
C SER A 104 -4.52 0.66 2.54
N SER A 105 -4.40 -0.65 2.27
CA SER A 105 -4.26 -1.19 0.92
C SER A 105 -5.47 -0.86 0.03
N ARG A 106 -6.70 -1.00 0.55
CA ARG A 106 -7.92 -0.63 -0.20
C ARG A 106 -7.97 0.86 -0.51
N ILE A 107 -7.61 1.72 0.45
CA ILE A 107 -7.57 3.17 0.24
C ILE A 107 -6.52 3.52 -0.83
N ALA A 108 -5.35 2.88 -0.79
CA ALA A 108 -4.30 3.09 -1.78
C ALA A 108 -4.75 2.69 -3.19
N ILE A 109 -5.42 1.55 -3.35
CA ILE A 109 -5.99 1.09 -4.63
C ILE A 109 -7.05 2.09 -5.11
N PHE A 110 -8.00 2.46 -4.26
CA PHE A 110 -9.05 3.41 -4.62
C PHE A 110 -8.49 4.76 -5.07
N LEU A 111 -7.50 5.30 -4.36
CA LEU A 111 -6.85 6.55 -4.74
C LEU A 111 -6.05 6.42 -6.05
N ALA A 112 -5.37 5.28 -6.26
CA ALA A 112 -4.66 5.01 -7.50
C ALA A 112 -5.63 4.98 -8.69
N ASP A 113 -6.76 4.30 -8.54
CA ASP A 113 -7.80 4.20 -9.57
C ASP A 113 -8.43 5.57 -9.85
N VAL A 114 -8.74 6.36 -8.82
CA VAL A 114 -9.26 7.74 -8.99
C VAL A 114 -8.26 8.61 -9.76
N ILE A 115 -6.96 8.51 -9.45
CA ILE A 115 -5.91 9.26 -10.18
C ILE A 115 -5.82 8.79 -11.63
N LEU A 116 -5.95 7.49 -11.88
CA LEU A 116 -5.90 6.90 -13.22
C LEU A 116 -7.09 7.37 -14.05
N VAL A 117 -8.31 7.32 -13.49
CA VAL A 117 -9.51 7.87 -14.13
C VAL A 117 -9.38 9.37 -14.37
N TRP A 118 -8.87 10.13 -13.40
CA TRP A 118 -8.66 11.56 -13.57
C TRP A 118 -7.65 11.88 -14.68
N ARG A 119 -6.53 11.15 -14.73
CA ARG A 119 -5.52 11.25 -15.80
C ARG A 119 -6.12 10.88 -17.15
N CYS A 120 -6.89 9.79 -17.22
CA CYS A 120 -7.63 9.39 -18.40
C CYS A 120 -8.61 10.49 -18.82
N TYR A 121 -9.38 11.06 -17.90
CA TYR A 121 -10.31 12.16 -18.18
C TYR A 121 -9.60 13.42 -18.69
N SER A 122 -8.48 13.81 -18.07
CA SER A 122 -7.72 15.00 -18.47
C SER A 122 -7.00 14.84 -19.81
N LEU A 123 -6.51 13.64 -20.13
CA LEU A 123 -5.87 13.34 -21.42
C LEU A 123 -6.91 13.11 -22.52
N TRP A 124 -8.06 12.51 -22.17
CA TRP A 124 -9.12 12.11 -23.09
C TRP A 124 -10.36 12.98 -22.97
N ALA A 125 -10.23 14.24 -22.54
CA ALA A 125 -11.34 15.20 -22.51
C ALA A 125 -12.02 15.37 -23.90
N SER A 126 -11.39 14.88 -24.98
CA SER A 126 -11.97 14.78 -26.33
C SER A 126 -12.95 13.60 -26.52
N SER A 127 -12.89 12.54 -25.71
CA SER A 127 -13.52 11.24 -25.97
C SER A 127 -14.43 10.80 -24.81
N ARG A 128 -15.65 11.37 -24.75
CA ARG A 128 -16.68 11.11 -23.70
C ARG A 128 -17.07 9.62 -23.51
N LEU A 129 -16.79 8.78 -24.50
CA LEU A 129 -17.25 7.39 -24.58
C LEU A 129 -16.61 6.46 -23.53
N LEU A 130 -15.36 6.71 -23.11
CA LEU A 130 -14.68 5.88 -22.12
C LEU A 130 -15.06 6.17 -20.67
N LEU A 131 -15.51 7.39 -20.39
CA LEU A 131 -16.03 7.76 -19.08
C LEU A 131 -17.25 6.89 -18.71
N LEU A 132 -18.09 6.58 -19.69
CA LEU A 132 -19.24 5.66 -19.56
C LEU A 132 -18.83 4.20 -19.34
N VAL A 133 -17.64 3.79 -19.79
CA VAL A 133 -17.14 2.41 -19.63
C VAL A 133 -16.51 2.20 -18.26
N PHE A 134 -15.79 3.20 -17.74
CA PHE A 134 -15.14 3.10 -16.42
C PHE A 134 -16.11 3.36 -15.25
N PHE A 135 -17.17 4.16 -15.46
CA PHE A 135 -18.17 4.46 -14.43
C PHE A 135 -18.83 3.21 -13.79
N PRO A 136 -19.31 2.20 -14.56
CA PRO A 136 -19.88 1.00 -13.96
C PRO A 136 -18.86 0.13 -13.21
N LEU A 137 -17.57 0.21 -13.56
CA LEU A 137 -16.51 -0.52 -12.87
C LEU A 137 -16.29 0.04 -11.45
N PHE A 138 -16.32 1.37 -11.31
CA PHE A 138 -16.27 2.04 -9.99
C PHE A 138 -17.56 1.88 -9.19
N ALA A 139 -18.72 1.88 -9.85
CA ALA A 139 -19.99 1.63 -9.18
C ALA A 139 -20.09 0.18 -8.65
N GLY A 140 -19.44 -0.76 -9.33
CA GLY A 140 -19.33 -2.16 -8.87
C GLY A 140 -18.55 -2.30 -7.58
N GLU A 141 -17.38 -1.67 -7.48
CA GLU A 141 -16.56 -1.67 -6.25
C GLU A 141 -17.28 -0.97 -5.07
N ALA A 142 -18.04 0.10 -5.34
CA ALA A 142 -18.81 0.82 -4.32
C ALA A 142 -20.08 0.07 -3.86
N GLY A 143 -20.63 -0.82 -4.67
CA GLY A 143 -21.85 -1.59 -4.38
C GLY A 143 -21.61 -2.93 -3.68
N VAL A 144 -20.35 -3.32 -3.47
CA VAL A 144 -19.94 -4.52 -2.71
C VAL A 144 -19.67 -4.19 -1.23
N PHE A 145 -19.85 -2.92 -0.82
CA PHE A 145 -19.90 -2.47 0.57
C PHE A 145 -21.26 -2.74 1.22
#